data_AF-A0AAV2NGP6-F1
#
_entry.id   AF-A0AAV2NGP6-F1
#
_cell.length_a   1.000
_cell.length_b   1.000
_cell.length_c   1.000
_cell.angle_alpha   90.00
_cell.angle_beta   90.00
_cell.angle_gamma   90.00
#
_symmetry.space_group_name_H-M   'P 1'
#
loop_
_entity.id
_entity.type
_entity.pdbx_description
1 polymer ?
#
loop_
_entity_poly.entity_id
_entity_poly.type
_entity_poly.pdbx_seq_one_letter_code
_entity_poly.pdbx_strand_id
1 'polypeptide(L)'
;MVSVIFIVSLAIVFSDAASIRYSADYSSGPKDVCDSLVYCEGPLLKTVQLAGIFNDSKSFVDLSQLYDPNVTVNNFDALMKATNNSPNRTEVAAFVAENFAMEDELDNSTLPDWKENPDILKSIQDSQFREWAKRLNYIWKTLARKIRDDVAINPQQHSLIYVNNTFIVPGGRFKEFYYWDSYWIIEGLLLCDMPVTVKGMIENFLSMVVRYGFIPNGGRVYYLSRSQPPLLIPMVAKYYDYTKDREFLKQNIAILETEFEYWQNEKTVNVMKNGKTYRMARYVTNSNGPRPESYKEDYRLAQQLPEQERGQLYNDLKAAAESGWDFSYRWCIRTDRNGNLSLINASTSDIIPVDLNAILQRNARLLARFHGILGNPEKVWRYAKIAVDNQAAIDNVLWNEDEGIWLDYDTGNKRSRNSFYPSNLSPLYTMSYNRNKSTDYALKAISYLKRNQVDLYFGGTPASVNYTGEQWDFPNAWPPLQSFLVQGLYRTGVKEAMNLAETLASRWLRSNYIGYDEYGKMFEKYNAIHPGEGGGGGEYNVQEGFGWTNGIVFEFLRLFPEVKSSDKYGNDIIR
;
A
#
# COMPACT_ATOMS: atom_id res chain seq x y z
N MET A 1 -70.10 -31.25 -46.25
CA MET A 1 -69.70 -30.57 -45.01
C MET A 1 -68.48 -29.74 -45.32
N VAL A 2 -68.67 -28.43 -45.41
CA VAL A 2 -67.64 -27.43 -45.76
C VAL A 2 -66.90 -27.07 -44.48
N SER A 3 -65.57 -27.19 -44.46
CA SER A 3 -64.74 -26.69 -43.35
C SER A 3 -63.89 -25.53 -43.85
N VAL A 4 -64.12 -24.39 -43.19
CA VAL A 4 -63.58 -23.07 -43.45
C VAL A 4 -62.16 -22.99 -42.88
N ILE A 5 -61.22 -22.52 -43.69
CA ILE A 5 -59.85 -22.18 -43.31
C ILE A 5 -59.86 -20.77 -42.72
N PHE A 6 -59.53 -20.63 -41.44
CA PHE A 6 -59.25 -19.33 -40.81
C PHE A 6 -57.74 -19.05 -40.87
N ILE A 7 -57.36 -18.06 -41.67
CA ILE A 7 -56.03 -17.45 -41.67
C ILE A 7 -56.08 -16.28 -40.69
N VAL A 8 -55.32 -16.35 -39.60
CA VAL A 8 -55.11 -15.21 -38.69
C VAL A 8 -53.75 -14.60 -39.00
N SER A 9 -53.77 -13.46 -39.68
CA SER A 9 -52.62 -12.59 -39.90
C SER A 9 -52.36 -11.77 -38.64
N LEU A 10 -51.25 -12.02 -37.94
CA LEU A 10 -50.81 -11.18 -36.83
C LEU A 10 -49.93 -10.05 -37.36
N ALA A 11 -50.50 -8.86 -37.48
CA ALA A 11 -49.77 -7.62 -37.71
C ALA A 11 -49.12 -7.17 -36.39
N ILE A 12 -47.78 -7.20 -36.33
CA ILE A 12 -47.03 -6.63 -35.19
C ILE A 12 -46.84 -5.14 -35.47
N VAL A 13 -47.52 -4.34 -34.66
CA VAL A 13 -47.36 -2.89 -34.58
C VAL A 13 -46.01 -2.58 -33.93
N PHE A 14 -45.14 -1.87 -34.65
CA PHE A 14 -43.98 -1.20 -34.08
C PHE A 14 -44.49 -0.11 -33.13
N SER A 15 -44.22 -0.27 -31.84
CA SER A 15 -44.42 0.79 -30.84
C SER A 15 -43.05 1.29 -30.39
N ASP A 16 -42.97 2.62 -30.29
CA ASP A 16 -41.78 3.42 -30.17
C ASP A 16 -40.82 2.98 -29.06
N ALA A 17 -39.54 2.91 -29.42
CA ALA A 17 -38.44 2.85 -28.47
C ALA A 17 -38.43 4.13 -27.64
N ALA A 18 -39.05 4.07 -26.46
CA ALA A 18 -38.76 5.01 -25.40
C ALA A 18 -37.26 4.92 -25.10
N SER A 19 -36.54 5.99 -25.45
CA SER A 19 -35.14 6.16 -25.12
C SER A 19 -35.00 6.23 -23.60
N ILE A 20 -34.79 5.07 -22.98
CA ILE A 20 -34.25 4.99 -21.63
C ILE A 20 -32.85 5.59 -21.73
N ARG A 21 -32.71 6.85 -21.34
CA ARG A 21 -31.42 7.42 -20.97
C ARG A 21 -30.89 6.54 -19.85
N TYR A 22 -30.00 5.61 -20.20
CA TYR A 22 -29.08 5.04 -19.23
C TYR A 22 -28.25 6.21 -18.68
N SER A 23 -28.62 6.71 -17.52
CA SER A 23 -27.62 7.34 -16.64
C SER A 23 -26.69 6.21 -16.25
N ALA A 24 -25.54 6.11 -16.92
CA ALA A 24 -24.47 5.25 -16.48
C ALA A 24 -24.10 5.69 -15.06
N ASP A 25 -24.43 4.85 -14.09
CA ASP A 25 -23.94 5.01 -12.73
C ASP A 25 -22.44 4.68 -12.78
N TYR A 26 -21.62 5.72 -12.86
CA TYR A 26 -20.17 5.67 -13.12
C TYR A 26 -19.35 5.21 -11.90
N SER A 27 -19.83 4.23 -11.12
CA SER A 27 -19.04 3.66 -10.03
C SER A 27 -18.07 2.60 -10.57
N SER A 28 -16.82 2.97 -10.80
CA SER A 28 -15.77 2.06 -11.32
C SER A 28 -14.98 1.31 -10.23
N GLY A 29 -15.32 1.52 -8.95
CA GLY A 29 -14.69 0.90 -7.78
C GLY A 29 -15.63 0.75 -6.58
N PRO A 30 -15.17 0.14 -5.47
CA PRO A 30 -16.01 -0.14 -4.30
C PRO A 30 -16.51 1.12 -3.62
N LYS A 31 -17.69 1.02 -2.99
CA LYS A 31 -18.35 2.11 -2.28
C LYS A 31 -17.48 2.64 -1.13
N ASP A 32 -17.37 3.97 -1.04
CA ASP A 32 -16.83 4.64 0.15
C ASP A 32 -17.77 4.37 1.36
N VAL A 33 -17.24 3.75 2.41
CA VAL A 33 -18.02 3.41 3.61
C VAL A 33 -17.80 4.38 4.76
N CYS A 34 -17.07 5.48 4.56
CA CYS A 34 -17.05 6.55 5.55
C CYS A 34 -18.23 7.52 5.37
N ASP A 35 -19.03 7.70 6.41
CA ASP A 35 -20.20 8.59 6.46
C ASP A 35 -20.01 9.79 7.42
N SER A 36 -18.78 10.01 7.92
CA SER A 36 -18.50 11.12 8.82
C SER A 36 -18.58 12.48 8.11
N LEU A 37 -19.55 13.31 8.51
CA LEU A 37 -19.70 14.71 8.07
C LEU A 37 -18.61 15.65 8.62
N VAL A 38 -17.73 15.14 9.48
CA VAL A 38 -16.64 15.89 10.10
C VAL A 38 -15.31 15.50 9.46
N TYR A 39 -15.04 14.20 9.32
CA TYR A 39 -13.73 13.69 8.92
C TYR A 39 -13.65 13.21 7.47
N CYS A 40 -14.77 12.95 6.79
CA CYS A 40 -14.76 12.31 5.47
C CYS A 40 -15.33 13.19 4.36
N GLU A 41 -16.46 13.85 4.63
CA GLU A 41 -17.11 14.70 3.64
C GLU A 41 -17.83 15.89 4.28
N GLY A 42 -18.37 16.77 3.43
CA GLY A 42 -19.23 17.86 3.86
C GLY A 42 -18.57 19.25 3.95
N PRO A 43 -19.40 20.28 4.21
CA PRO A 43 -18.96 21.67 4.21
C PRO A 43 -18.03 22.01 5.37
N LEU A 44 -18.13 21.32 6.51
CA LEU A 44 -17.26 21.52 7.67
C LEU A 44 -15.81 21.19 7.30
N LEU A 45 -15.55 19.95 6.85
CA LEU A 45 -14.22 19.51 6.43
C LEU A 45 -13.63 20.45 5.38
N LYS A 46 -14.40 20.77 4.34
CA LYS A 46 -13.98 21.68 3.27
C LYS A 46 -13.58 23.05 3.82
N THR A 47 -14.41 23.65 4.68
CA THR A 47 -14.19 25.00 5.20
C THR A 47 -12.94 25.05 6.07
N VAL A 48 -12.78 24.08 6.98
CA VAL A 48 -11.61 24.02 7.86
C VAL A 48 -10.32 23.79 7.06
N GLN A 49 -10.33 22.85 6.12
CA GLN A 49 -9.15 22.52 5.32
C GLN A 49 -8.72 23.69 4.42
N LEU A 50 -9.66 24.36 3.75
CA LEU A 50 -9.35 25.47 2.85
C LEU A 50 -9.01 26.77 3.58
N ALA A 51 -9.40 26.92 4.85
CA ALA A 51 -8.97 28.06 5.68
C ALA A 51 -7.46 28.03 5.98
N GLY A 52 -6.79 26.88 5.84
CA GLY A 52 -5.34 26.77 6.04
C GLY A 52 -4.90 27.16 7.46
N ILE A 53 -5.69 26.78 8.47
CA ILE A 53 -5.34 27.02 9.88
C ILE A 53 -4.16 26.15 10.33
N PHE A 54 -3.99 24.97 9.73
CA PHE A 54 -2.85 24.08 9.90
C PHE A 54 -1.97 24.04 8.64
N ASN A 55 -0.67 23.82 8.83
CA ASN A 55 0.28 23.66 7.72
C ASN A 55 0.03 22.33 6.97
N ASP A 56 -0.11 21.23 7.72
CA ASP A 56 -0.41 19.89 7.22
C ASP A 56 -1.91 19.61 7.35
N SER A 57 -2.56 19.22 6.25
CA SER A 57 -4.00 18.89 6.19
C SER A 57 -4.37 17.68 7.05
N LYS A 58 -3.45 16.77 7.36
CA LYS A 58 -3.71 15.64 8.28
C LYS A 58 -3.99 16.12 9.70
N SER A 59 -3.45 17.26 10.11
CA SER A 59 -3.56 17.78 11.49
C SER A 59 -5.01 17.92 11.95
N PHE A 60 -5.91 18.40 11.09
CA PHE A 60 -7.31 18.59 11.46
C PHE A 60 -8.08 17.27 11.57
N VAL A 61 -7.89 16.38 10.60
CA VAL A 61 -8.63 15.11 10.56
C VAL A 61 -8.16 14.12 11.62
N ASP A 62 -7.05 14.39 12.30
CA ASP A 62 -6.55 13.64 13.46
C ASP A 62 -7.02 14.22 14.81
N LEU A 63 -7.69 15.37 14.85
CA LEU A 63 -8.21 15.90 16.12
C LEU A 63 -9.42 15.11 16.59
N SER A 64 -9.54 14.92 17.90
CA SER A 64 -10.78 14.42 18.51
C SER A 64 -11.79 15.55 18.65
N GLN A 65 -13.08 15.22 18.55
CA GLN A 65 -14.17 16.15 18.84
C GLN A 65 -14.39 16.24 20.35
N LEU A 66 -14.65 17.44 20.85
CA LEU A 66 -15.04 17.68 22.25
C LEU A 66 -16.51 17.33 22.52
N TYR A 67 -17.30 17.17 21.46
CA TYR A 67 -18.73 16.93 21.51
C TYR A 67 -19.14 15.83 20.52
N ASP A 68 -20.35 15.30 20.66
CA ASP A 68 -20.91 14.39 19.66
C ASP A 68 -20.96 15.05 18.26
N PRO A 69 -20.79 14.29 17.17
CA PRO A 69 -20.76 14.83 15.81
C PRO A 69 -21.92 15.75 15.44
N ASN A 70 -23.14 15.44 15.90
CA ASN A 70 -24.30 16.28 15.64
C ASN A 70 -24.17 17.66 16.32
N VAL A 71 -23.58 17.74 17.51
CA VAL A 71 -23.34 19.01 18.20
C VAL A 71 -22.25 19.80 17.48
N THR A 72 -21.15 19.15 17.11
CA THR A 72 -20.07 19.75 16.34
C THR A 72 -20.57 20.34 15.01
N VAL A 73 -21.41 19.60 14.28
CA VAL A 73 -22.02 20.06 13.03
C VAL A 73 -23.00 21.22 13.28
N ASN A 74 -23.83 21.17 14.32
CA ASN A 74 -24.72 22.28 14.66
C ASN A 74 -23.95 23.56 15.04
N ASN A 75 -22.82 23.43 15.75
CA ASN A 75 -21.94 24.55 16.07
C ASN A 75 -21.31 25.14 14.80
N PHE A 76 -20.95 24.29 13.83
CA PHE A 76 -20.47 24.74 12.52
C PHE A 76 -21.56 25.48 11.73
N ASP A 77 -22.79 24.96 11.70
CA ASP A 77 -23.91 25.62 11.04
C ASP A 77 -24.23 27.00 11.66
N ALA A 78 -24.07 27.12 12.98
CA ALA A 78 -24.20 28.39 13.69
C ALA A 78 -23.11 29.40 13.27
N LEU A 79 -21.85 28.96 13.14
CA LEU A 79 -20.76 29.78 12.58
C LEU A 79 -21.11 30.25 11.17
N MET A 80 -21.49 29.32 10.28
CA MET A 80 -21.81 29.63 8.89
C MET A 80 -22.96 30.63 8.78
N LYS A 81 -23.99 30.50 9.63
CA LYS A 81 -25.08 31.49 9.70
C LYS A 81 -24.60 32.85 10.18
N ALA A 82 -23.73 32.91 11.19
CA ALA A 82 -23.23 34.16 11.75
C ALA A 82 -22.33 34.93 10.76
N THR A 83 -21.64 34.23 9.86
CA THR A 83 -20.68 34.80 8.90
C THR A 83 -21.22 34.85 7.45
N ASN A 84 -22.53 34.67 7.24
CA ASN A 84 -23.15 34.60 5.92
C ASN A 84 -22.45 33.61 4.97
N ASN A 85 -22.13 32.42 5.47
CA ASN A 85 -21.43 31.32 4.81
C ASN A 85 -19.99 31.65 4.35
N SER A 86 -19.38 32.69 4.92
CA SER A 86 -18.03 33.13 4.52
C SER A 86 -17.13 33.44 5.73
N PRO A 87 -16.92 32.50 6.67
CA PRO A 87 -16.07 32.73 7.83
C PRO A 87 -14.61 32.97 7.41
N ASN A 88 -13.93 33.89 8.09
CA ASN A 88 -12.51 34.15 7.89
C ASN A 88 -11.64 33.14 8.67
N ARG A 89 -10.33 33.13 8.40
CA ARG A 89 -9.38 32.19 9.01
C ARG A 89 -9.38 32.22 10.55
N THR A 90 -9.57 33.38 11.16
CA THR A 90 -9.59 33.53 12.63
C THR A 90 -10.87 32.94 13.23
N GLU A 91 -12.02 33.15 12.58
CA GLU A 91 -13.30 32.59 13.01
C GLU A 91 -13.31 31.07 12.89
N VAL A 92 -12.75 30.52 11.80
CA VAL A 92 -12.59 29.06 11.63
C VAL A 92 -11.64 28.50 12.71
N ALA A 93 -10.54 29.18 13.02
CA ALA A 93 -9.63 28.76 14.07
C ALA A 93 -10.29 28.75 15.46
N ALA A 94 -11.12 29.75 15.77
CA ALA A 94 -11.89 29.80 17.01
C ALA A 94 -12.89 28.63 17.10
N PHE A 95 -13.65 28.36 16.02
CA PHE A 95 -14.54 27.20 15.96
C PHE A 95 -13.79 25.89 16.21
N VAL A 96 -12.63 25.68 15.57
CA VAL A 96 -11.84 24.47 15.79
C VAL A 96 -11.35 24.37 17.24
N ALA A 97 -10.87 25.46 17.83
CA ALA A 97 -10.40 25.47 19.22
C ALA A 97 -11.53 25.21 20.24
N GLU A 98 -12.77 25.59 19.92
CA GLU A 98 -13.94 25.39 20.79
C GLU A 98 -14.56 23.99 20.66
N ASN A 99 -14.33 23.27 19.56
CA ASN A 99 -15.03 22.02 19.24
C ASN A 99 -14.12 20.79 19.11
N PHE A 100 -12.80 20.98 19.07
CA PHE A 100 -11.84 19.90 18.86
C PHE A 100 -10.69 19.98 19.86
N ALA A 101 -10.14 18.82 20.20
CA ALA A 101 -8.97 18.70 21.06
C ALA A 101 -7.79 18.08 20.29
N MET A 102 -6.60 18.61 20.57
CA MET A 102 -5.35 18.00 20.12
C MET A 102 -4.83 17.10 21.24
N GLU A 103 -5.36 15.88 21.30
CA GLU A 103 -4.96 14.88 22.28
C GLU A 103 -4.23 13.70 21.62
N ASP A 104 -3.36 13.04 22.37
CA ASP A 104 -2.80 11.77 21.91
C ASP A 104 -3.82 10.66 22.17
N GLU A 105 -4.27 10.02 21.09
CA GLU A 105 -5.23 8.90 21.13
C GLU A 105 -4.54 7.56 21.46
N LEU A 106 -3.21 7.58 21.56
CA LEU A 106 -2.38 6.41 21.80
C LEU A 106 -1.66 6.50 23.14
N ASP A 107 -1.55 5.36 23.82
CA ASP A 107 -0.60 5.18 24.90
C ASP A 107 0.58 4.32 24.44
N ASN A 108 1.74 4.51 25.09
CA ASN A 108 2.84 3.56 24.97
C ASN A 108 2.38 2.17 25.44
N SER A 109 2.78 1.14 24.70
CA SER A 109 2.49 -0.25 25.06
C SER A 109 3.75 -1.06 25.33
N THR A 110 3.59 -2.12 26.10
CA THR A 110 4.64 -3.10 26.36
C THR A 110 4.56 -4.24 25.35
N LEU A 111 5.71 -4.81 24.99
CA LEU A 111 5.80 -6.00 24.16
C LEU A 111 6.07 -7.22 25.08
N PRO A 112 5.06 -8.05 25.37
CA PRO A 112 5.14 -9.07 26.41
C PRO A 112 6.15 -10.20 26.12
N ASP A 113 6.45 -10.43 24.85
CA ASP A 113 7.36 -11.45 24.35
C ASP A 113 8.70 -10.89 23.86
N TRP A 114 8.94 -9.58 24.01
CA TRP A 114 10.21 -8.96 23.65
C TRP A 114 11.36 -9.48 24.52
N LYS A 115 12.49 -9.78 23.88
CA LYS A 115 13.72 -10.22 24.54
C LYS A 115 14.86 -9.33 24.11
N GLU A 116 15.77 -9.03 25.03
CA GLU A 116 16.94 -8.19 24.74
C GLU A 116 17.87 -8.84 23.69
N ASN A 117 18.01 -10.17 23.75
CA ASN A 117 18.89 -10.93 22.87
C ASN A 117 18.08 -11.99 22.10
N PRO A 118 17.36 -11.62 21.03
CA PRO A 118 16.63 -12.58 20.20
C PRO A 118 17.58 -13.48 19.40
N ASP A 119 17.06 -14.62 18.93
CA ASP A 119 17.86 -15.68 18.31
C ASP A 119 18.55 -15.23 17.01
N ILE A 120 17.97 -14.28 16.27
CA ILE A 120 18.59 -13.71 15.06
C ILE A 120 19.99 -13.15 15.32
N LEU A 121 20.26 -12.59 16.50
CA LEU A 121 21.59 -12.03 16.83
C LEU A 121 22.70 -13.08 16.79
N LYS A 122 22.38 -14.36 17.02
CA LYS A 122 23.34 -15.47 16.95
C LYS A 122 23.79 -15.75 15.51
N SER A 123 22.93 -15.46 14.53
CA SER A 123 23.23 -15.69 13.12
C SER A 123 24.09 -14.59 12.47
N ILE A 124 24.03 -13.36 12.98
CA ILE A 124 24.73 -12.22 12.35
C ILE A 124 26.23 -12.31 12.62
N GLN A 125 27.05 -12.55 11.60
CA GLN A 125 28.49 -12.78 11.79
C GLN A 125 29.28 -11.50 12.11
N ASP A 126 28.91 -10.37 11.51
CA ASP A 126 29.57 -9.08 11.73
C ASP A 126 29.20 -8.48 13.10
N SER A 127 30.19 -8.13 13.91
CA SER A 127 29.95 -7.64 15.28
C SER A 127 29.28 -6.27 15.32
N GLN A 128 29.55 -5.38 14.36
CA GLN A 128 28.93 -4.06 14.29
C GLN A 128 27.47 -4.19 13.90
N PHE A 129 27.16 -4.99 12.88
CA PHE A 129 25.77 -5.28 12.52
C PHE A 129 25.01 -6.03 13.61
N ARG A 130 25.66 -6.91 14.37
CA ARG A 130 25.02 -7.59 15.50
C ARG A 130 24.63 -6.61 16.61
N GLU A 131 25.52 -5.68 16.96
CA GLU A 131 25.23 -4.65 17.95
C GLU A 131 24.15 -3.67 17.44
N TRP A 132 24.23 -3.28 16.16
CA TRP A 132 23.18 -2.47 15.52
C TRP A 132 21.82 -3.16 15.55
N ALA A 133 21.74 -4.44 15.18
CA ALA A 133 20.51 -5.23 15.23
C ALA A 133 19.94 -5.32 16.65
N LYS A 134 20.81 -5.39 17.68
CA LYS A 134 20.37 -5.33 19.09
C LYS A 134 19.70 -4.00 19.42
N ARG A 135 20.24 -2.88 18.93
CA ARG A 135 19.64 -1.54 19.09
C ARG A 135 18.32 -1.42 18.32
N LEU A 136 18.26 -1.91 17.08
CA LEU A 136 17.03 -1.94 16.30
C LEU A 136 15.93 -2.76 16.99
N ASN A 137 16.28 -3.87 17.63
CA ASN A 137 15.33 -4.66 18.41
C ASN A 137 14.74 -3.85 19.58
N TYR A 138 15.52 -2.96 20.21
CA TYR A 138 15.01 -2.07 21.25
C TYR A 138 13.99 -1.05 20.71
N ILE A 139 14.15 -0.58 19.46
CA ILE A 139 13.24 0.38 18.82
C ILE A 139 11.81 -0.17 18.70
N TRP A 140 11.62 -1.49 18.64
CA TRP A 140 10.27 -2.06 18.69
C TRP A 140 9.47 -1.62 19.92
N LYS A 141 10.12 -1.52 21.09
CA LYS A 141 9.49 -1.02 22.32
C LYS A 141 9.10 0.45 22.21
N THR A 142 9.88 1.26 21.49
CA THR A 142 9.60 2.70 21.34
C THR A 142 8.50 2.97 20.32
N LEU A 143 8.25 2.04 19.39
CA LEU A 143 7.19 2.12 18.39
C LEU A 143 5.90 1.38 18.81
N ALA A 144 5.91 0.64 19.91
CA ALA A 144 4.74 -0.08 20.41
C ALA A 144 3.69 0.87 20.99
N ARG A 145 2.46 0.77 20.49
CA ARG A 145 1.32 1.59 20.89
C ARG A 145 0.10 0.73 21.17
N LYS A 146 -0.76 1.23 22.05
CA LYS A 146 -2.14 0.76 22.24
C LYS A 146 -3.07 1.96 22.09
N ILE A 147 -4.28 1.72 21.59
CA ILE A 147 -5.29 2.79 21.49
C ILE A 147 -5.91 2.99 22.87
N ARG A 148 -6.14 4.25 23.25
CA ARG A 148 -6.83 4.58 24.51
C ARG A 148 -8.26 4.08 24.53
N ASP A 149 -8.73 3.70 25.71
CA ASP A 149 -10.09 3.19 25.92
C ASP A 149 -11.17 4.20 25.50
N ASP A 150 -10.88 5.51 25.56
CA ASP A 150 -11.79 6.57 25.13
C ASP A 150 -12.20 6.42 23.65
N VAL A 151 -11.29 6.01 22.77
CA VAL A 151 -11.60 5.75 21.35
C VAL A 151 -12.56 4.56 21.20
N ALA A 152 -12.54 3.61 22.13
CA ALA A 152 -13.49 2.50 22.15
C ALA A 152 -14.86 2.91 22.72
N ILE A 153 -14.87 3.81 23.71
CA ILE A 153 -16.08 4.29 24.40
C ILE A 153 -16.83 5.31 23.55
N ASN A 154 -16.11 6.22 22.89
CA ASN A 154 -16.63 7.36 22.13
C ASN A 154 -16.16 7.36 20.66
N PRO A 155 -16.26 6.25 19.90
CA PRO A 155 -15.63 6.12 18.58
C PRO A 155 -16.06 7.18 17.55
N GLN A 156 -17.27 7.74 17.69
CA GLN A 156 -17.79 8.79 16.82
C GLN A 156 -17.08 10.15 16.98
N GLN A 157 -16.39 10.36 18.11
CA GLN A 157 -15.63 11.57 18.40
C GLN A 157 -14.20 11.52 17.83
N HIS A 158 -13.78 10.37 17.31
CA HIS A 158 -12.44 10.14 16.80
C HIS A 158 -12.47 9.79 15.32
N SER A 159 -11.41 10.15 14.61
CA SER A 159 -11.15 9.55 13.31
C SER A 159 -10.40 8.22 13.43
N LEU A 160 -9.69 7.96 14.54
CA LEU A 160 -8.96 6.72 14.79
C LEU A 160 -9.93 5.55 15.00
N ILE A 161 -9.69 4.44 14.30
CA ILE A 161 -10.47 3.22 14.42
C ILE A 161 -9.86 2.35 15.51
N TYR A 162 -10.62 2.15 16.59
CA TYR A 162 -10.18 1.33 17.72
C TYR A 162 -9.88 -0.13 17.32
N VAL A 163 -8.82 -0.69 17.90
CA VAL A 163 -8.40 -2.09 17.83
C VAL A 163 -7.88 -2.56 19.19
N ASN A 164 -8.09 -3.84 19.52
CA ASN A 164 -7.87 -4.34 20.88
C ASN A 164 -6.39 -4.58 21.22
N ASN A 165 -5.59 -5.01 20.24
CA ASN A 165 -4.23 -5.45 20.52
C ASN A 165 -3.22 -4.35 20.30
N THR A 166 -2.07 -4.49 20.96
CA THR A 166 -0.89 -3.67 20.71
C THR A 166 -0.47 -3.78 19.24
N PHE A 167 -0.05 -2.67 18.67
CA PHE A 167 0.52 -2.61 17.34
C PHE A 167 1.77 -1.74 17.33
N ILE A 168 2.56 -1.88 16.28
CA ILE A 168 3.75 -1.05 16.05
C ILE A 168 3.37 0.00 15.02
N VAL A 169 3.54 1.28 15.35
CA VAL A 169 3.39 2.36 14.38
C VAL A 169 4.59 2.43 13.43
N PRO A 170 4.43 2.93 12.19
CA PRO A 170 5.57 3.14 11.30
C PRO A 170 6.63 4.09 11.90
N GLY A 171 6.22 5.23 12.45
CA GLY A 171 7.11 6.25 13.04
C GLY A 171 6.73 7.67 12.67
N GLY A 172 7.26 8.67 13.38
CA GLY A 172 7.01 10.09 13.12
C GLY A 172 5.54 10.50 13.22
N ARG A 173 5.00 11.13 12.17
CA ARG A 173 3.62 11.64 12.08
C ARG A 173 2.54 10.54 12.02
N PHE A 174 2.91 9.30 11.70
CA PHE A 174 1.98 8.20 11.50
C PHE A 174 1.56 7.60 12.85
N LYS A 175 0.39 8.04 13.33
CA LYS A 175 -0.20 7.66 14.62
C LYS A 175 -1.28 6.59 14.48
N GLU A 176 -1.20 5.78 13.44
CA GLU A 176 -2.12 4.67 13.18
C GLU A 176 -1.33 3.48 12.64
N PHE A 177 -1.92 2.28 12.69
CA PHE A 177 -1.38 1.16 11.93
C PHE A 177 -1.61 1.42 10.43
N TYR A 178 -0.62 1.08 9.61
CA TYR A 178 -0.71 1.05 8.15
C TYR A 178 -0.63 -0.39 7.66
N TYR A 179 -1.42 -0.72 6.65
CA TYR A 179 -1.63 -2.10 6.25
C TYR A 179 -0.36 -2.76 5.70
N TRP A 180 0.19 -2.26 4.59
CA TRP A 180 1.30 -2.95 3.94
C TRP A 180 2.63 -2.80 4.71
N ASP A 181 2.87 -1.66 5.38
CA ASP A 181 4.02 -1.43 6.28
C ASP A 181 4.15 -2.54 7.31
N SER A 182 3.00 -2.95 7.86
CA SER A 182 2.92 -3.95 8.90
C SER A 182 3.42 -5.32 8.46
N TYR A 183 3.51 -5.61 7.16
CA TYR A 183 4.04 -6.89 6.69
C TYR A 183 5.52 -7.04 7.07
N TRP A 184 6.33 -6.02 6.77
CA TRP A 184 7.76 -6.05 7.10
C TRP A 184 8.01 -5.87 8.59
N ILE A 185 7.15 -5.11 9.28
CA ILE A 185 7.19 -5.04 10.75
C ILE A 185 6.95 -6.42 11.35
N ILE A 186 5.88 -7.12 10.95
CA ILE A 186 5.56 -8.47 11.43
C ILE A 186 6.72 -9.44 11.15
N GLU A 187 7.32 -9.37 9.97
CA GLU A 187 8.50 -10.18 9.64
C GLU A 187 9.68 -9.88 10.59
N GLY A 188 9.99 -8.61 10.83
CA GLY A 188 11.03 -8.20 11.78
C GLY A 188 10.75 -8.65 13.21
N LEU A 189 9.50 -8.54 13.67
CA LEU A 189 9.07 -8.98 15.01
C LEU A 189 9.20 -10.50 15.17
N LEU A 190 8.81 -11.29 14.16
CA LEU A 190 8.99 -12.75 14.18
C LEU A 190 10.48 -13.14 14.22
N LEU A 191 11.32 -12.44 13.45
CA LEU A 191 12.78 -12.63 13.50
C LEU A 191 13.39 -12.23 14.86
N CYS A 192 12.70 -11.36 15.61
CA CYS A 192 13.04 -10.98 16.98
C CYS A 192 12.29 -11.79 18.05
N ASP A 193 11.76 -12.97 17.71
CA ASP A 193 11.07 -13.90 18.61
C ASP A 193 9.83 -13.35 19.32
N MET A 194 9.06 -12.49 18.62
CA MET A 194 7.82 -11.89 19.14
C MET A 194 6.53 -12.41 18.46
N PRO A 195 6.23 -13.73 18.51
CA PRO A 195 5.04 -14.29 17.86
C PRO A 195 3.71 -13.90 18.53
N VAL A 196 3.69 -13.60 19.84
CA VAL A 196 2.48 -13.18 20.57
C VAL A 196 2.07 -11.78 20.15
N THR A 197 3.03 -10.85 20.07
CA THR A 197 2.79 -9.50 19.55
C THR A 197 2.28 -9.56 18.10
N VAL A 198 2.92 -10.38 17.26
CA VAL A 198 2.52 -10.56 15.86
C VAL A 198 1.10 -11.11 15.72
N LYS A 199 0.73 -12.10 16.55
CA LYS A 199 -0.64 -12.65 16.57
C LYS A 199 -1.66 -11.53 16.83
N GLY A 200 -1.41 -10.68 17.83
CA GLY A 200 -2.29 -9.56 18.17
C GLY A 200 -2.42 -8.54 17.03
N MET A 201 -1.32 -8.21 16.35
CA MET A 201 -1.36 -7.33 15.16
C MET A 201 -2.19 -7.94 14.02
N ILE A 202 -2.06 -9.24 13.76
CA ILE A 202 -2.88 -9.94 12.76
C ILE A 202 -4.37 -9.93 13.16
N GLU A 203 -4.68 -10.16 14.45
CA GLU A 203 -6.05 -10.08 14.97
C GLU A 203 -6.67 -8.69 14.80
N ASN A 204 -5.88 -7.62 14.96
CA ASN A 204 -6.34 -6.25 14.67
C ASN A 204 -6.76 -6.12 13.20
N PHE A 205 -5.97 -6.64 12.27
CA PHE A 205 -6.29 -6.63 10.84
C PHE A 205 -7.49 -7.51 10.49
N LEU A 206 -7.59 -8.71 11.08
CA LEU A 206 -8.78 -9.56 10.94
C LEU A 206 -10.04 -8.83 11.41
N SER A 207 -9.96 -8.02 12.48
CA SER A 207 -11.08 -7.18 12.93
C SER A 207 -11.50 -6.10 11.93
N MET A 208 -10.58 -5.60 11.10
CA MET A 208 -10.91 -4.66 10.02
C MET A 208 -11.71 -5.37 8.94
N VAL A 209 -11.26 -6.56 8.52
CA VAL A 209 -11.96 -7.35 7.50
C VAL A 209 -13.36 -7.75 7.99
N VAL A 210 -13.52 -8.11 9.26
CA VAL A 210 -14.84 -8.41 9.84
C VAL A 210 -15.77 -7.20 9.81
N ARG A 211 -15.27 -5.99 10.09
CA ARG A 211 -16.07 -4.76 10.14
C ARG A 211 -16.39 -4.19 8.77
N TYR A 212 -15.44 -4.22 7.84
CA TYR A 212 -15.47 -3.44 6.60
C TYR A 212 -15.34 -4.30 5.34
N GLY A 213 -15.06 -5.60 5.45
CA GLY A 213 -14.84 -6.52 4.33
C GLY A 213 -13.42 -6.49 3.75
N PHE A 214 -12.60 -5.52 4.16
CA PHE A 214 -11.21 -5.34 3.75
C PHE A 214 -10.42 -4.61 4.85
N ILE A 215 -9.09 -4.54 4.70
CA ILE A 215 -8.24 -3.73 5.57
C ILE A 215 -8.07 -2.34 4.95
N PRO A 216 -8.48 -1.24 5.62
CA PRO A 216 -8.25 0.11 5.11
C PRO A 216 -6.75 0.45 5.05
N ASN A 217 -6.38 1.46 4.26
CA ASN A 217 -5.00 1.94 4.13
C ASN A 217 -4.29 2.08 5.51
N GLY A 218 -4.97 2.74 6.44
CA GLY A 218 -4.59 2.77 7.84
C GLY A 218 -5.81 2.82 8.76
N GLY A 219 -5.56 2.82 10.07
CA GLY A 219 -6.59 2.76 11.11
C GLY A 219 -7.40 4.04 11.31
N ARG A 220 -7.83 4.74 10.25
CA ARG A 220 -8.63 5.99 10.34
C ARG A 220 -9.88 5.90 9.46
N VAL A 221 -10.98 6.51 9.90
CA VAL A 221 -12.28 6.44 9.17
C VAL A 221 -12.20 7.01 7.76
N TYR A 222 -11.38 8.05 7.52
CA TYR A 222 -11.17 8.62 6.18
C TYR A 222 -10.35 7.73 5.23
N TYR A 223 -9.81 6.61 5.73
CA TYR A 223 -9.23 5.54 4.91
C TYR A 223 -10.24 4.46 4.51
N LEU A 224 -11.50 4.50 4.98
CA LEU A 224 -12.52 3.51 4.61
C LEU A 224 -13.00 3.58 3.14
N SER A 225 -12.46 4.51 2.34
CA SER A 225 -12.63 4.54 0.89
C SER A 225 -11.63 3.67 0.12
N ARG A 226 -10.55 3.20 0.78
CA ARG A 226 -9.42 2.55 0.11
C ARG A 226 -8.63 1.61 1.02
N SER A 227 -8.04 0.59 0.42
CA SER A 227 -7.16 -0.37 1.09
C SER A 227 -5.69 0.05 0.94
N GLN A 228 -4.80 -0.94 0.96
CA GLN A 228 -3.39 -0.89 0.62
C GLN A 228 -2.97 -2.27 0.02
N PRO A 229 -1.73 -2.45 -0.49
CA PRO A 229 -1.33 -3.74 -1.07
C PRO A 229 -1.65 -4.95 -0.15
N PRO A 230 -2.39 -5.98 -0.64
CA PRO A 230 -3.05 -6.93 0.24
C PRO A 230 -2.13 -8.02 0.81
N LEU A 231 -1.54 -7.73 1.97
CA LEU A 231 -0.51 -8.55 2.60
C LEU A 231 -0.99 -9.33 3.84
N LEU A 232 -2.27 -9.33 4.21
CA LEU A 232 -2.80 -10.11 5.35
C LEU A 232 -2.54 -11.61 5.22
N ILE A 233 -2.88 -12.22 4.08
CA ILE A 233 -2.64 -13.65 3.83
C ILE A 233 -1.13 -13.97 3.92
N PRO A 234 -0.22 -13.17 3.32
CA PRO A 234 1.22 -13.26 3.56
C PRO A 234 1.66 -13.10 5.02
N MET A 235 1.06 -12.20 5.81
CA MET A 235 1.35 -12.05 7.24
C MET A 235 0.96 -13.31 8.01
N VAL A 236 -0.24 -13.86 7.78
CA VAL A 236 -0.67 -15.13 8.39
C VAL A 236 0.25 -16.28 7.95
N ALA A 237 0.74 -16.27 6.71
CA ALA A 237 1.68 -17.28 6.26
C ALA A 237 3.01 -17.22 7.02
N LYS A 238 3.55 -16.02 7.27
CA LYS A 238 4.76 -15.82 8.09
C LYS A 238 4.53 -16.29 9.52
N TYR A 239 3.41 -15.89 10.14
CA TYR A 239 3.05 -16.32 11.49
C TYR A 239 2.91 -17.85 11.58
N TYR A 240 2.14 -18.46 10.69
CA TYR A 240 1.97 -19.91 10.65
C TYR A 240 3.30 -20.63 10.40
N ASP A 241 4.16 -20.10 9.52
CA ASP A 241 5.47 -20.71 9.26
C ASP A 241 6.37 -20.71 10.47
N TYR A 242 6.26 -19.71 11.34
CA TYR A 242 6.99 -19.62 12.60
C TYR A 242 6.36 -20.50 13.70
N THR A 243 5.05 -20.42 13.92
CA THR A 243 4.38 -21.03 15.11
C THR A 243 3.78 -22.41 14.86
N LYS A 244 3.47 -22.74 13.60
CA LYS A 244 2.63 -23.89 13.22
C LYS A 244 1.26 -23.90 13.89
N ASP A 245 0.74 -22.74 14.29
CA ASP A 245 -0.55 -22.57 14.96
C ASP A 245 -1.72 -22.85 14.00
N ARG A 246 -2.04 -24.14 13.85
CA ARG A 246 -3.12 -24.62 12.97
C ARG A 246 -4.49 -24.20 13.45
N GLU A 247 -4.69 -24.02 14.75
CA GLU A 247 -5.99 -23.63 15.30
C GLU A 247 -6.29 -22.17 14.98
N PHE A 248 -5.31 -21.27 15.14
CA PHE A 248 -5.45 -19.89 14.68
C PHE A 248 -5.76 -19.80 13.18
N LEU A 249 -5.09 -20.60 12.35
CA LEU A 249 -5.38 -20.65 10.93
C LEU A 249 -6.82 -21.12 10.65
N LYS A 250 -7.27 -22.18 11.33
CA LYS A 250 -8.62 -22.74 11.19
C LYS A 250 -9.70 -21.73 11.56
N GLN A 251 -9.50 -20.98 12.64
CA GLN A 251 -10.46 -19.99 13.13
C GLN A 251 -10.62 -18.79 12.18
N ASN A 252 -9.53 -18.43 11.49
CA ASN A 252 -9.49 -17.18 10.72
C ASN A 252 -9.53 -17.37 9.20
N ILE A 253 -9.48 -18.60 8.68
CA ILE A 253 -9.41 -18.86 7.23
C ILE A 253 -10.55 -18.19 6.44
N ALA A 254 -11.78 -18.20 6.98
CA ALA A 254 -12.93 -17.57 6.32
C ALA A 254 -12.76 -16.05 6.16
N ILE A 255 -12.18 -15.39 7.16
CA ILE A 255 -11.91 -13.94 7.13
C ILE A 255 -10.85 -13.62 6.07
N LEU A 256 -9.81 -14.48 5.95
CA LEU A 256 -8.82 -14.35 4.87
C LEU A 256 -9.44 -14.49 3.48
N GLU A 257 -10.40 -15.41 3.34
CA GLU A 257 -11.16 -15.56 2.09
C GLU A 257 -11.99 -14.30 1.80
N THR A 258 -12.62 -13.69 2.81
CA THR A 258 -13.42 -12.45 2.66
C THR A 258 -12.61 -11.32 2.04
N GLU A 259 -11.42 -11.02 2.59
CA GLU A 259 -10.59 -9.95 2.01
C GLU A 259 -10.11 -10.30 0.60
N PHE A 260 -9.70 -11.56 0.37
CA PHE A 260 -9.29 -11.99 -0.96
C PHE A 260 -10.44 -11.85 -1.98
N GLU A 261 -11.67 -12.18 -1.58
CA GLU A 261 -12.85 -12.03 -2.41
C GLU A 261 -13.22 -10.57 -2.67
N TYR A 262 -13.00 -9.65 -1.71
CA TYR A 262 -13.10 -8.20 -1.94
C TYR A 262 -12.19 -7.77 -3.10
N TRP A 263 -10.91 -8.14 -3.09
CA TRP A 263 -9.99 -7.79 -4.17
C TRP A 263 -10.39 -8.43 -5.50
N GLN A 264 -10.84 -9.68 -5.49
CA GLN A 264 -11.29 -10.32 -6.71
C GLN A 264 -12.55 -9.66 -7.28
N ASN A 265 -13.52 -9.31 -6.45
CA ASN A 265 -14.84 -8.85 -6.91
C ASN A 265 -14.86 -7.35 -7.21
N GLU A 266 -14.24 -6.54 -6.37
CA GLU A 266 -14.36 -5.07 -6.41
C GLU A 266 -13.20 -4.39 -7.15
N LYS A 267 -12.06 -5.07 -7.30
CA LYS A 267 -10.80 -4.45 -7.79
C LYS A 267 -10.30 -5.03 -9.10
N THR A 268 -11.06 -5.90 -9.77
CA THR A 268 -10.64 -6.51 -11.05
C THR A 268 -11.43 -6.02 -12.25
N VAL A 269 -10.75 -5.99 -13.39
CA VAL A 269 -11.31 -5.65 -14.70
C VAL A 269 -10.90 -6.69 -15.74
N ASN A 270 -11.66 -6.75 -16.83
CA ASN A 270 -11.33 -7.58 -17.98
C ASN A 270 -10.37 -6.83 -18.91
N VAL A 271 -9.19 -7.41 -19.14
CA VAL A 271 -8.15 -6.90 -20.04
C VAL A 271 -8.08 -7.80 -21.26
N MET A 272 -8.34 -7.25 -22.45
CA MET A 272 -8.22 -7.97 -23.71
C MET A 272 -6.84 -7.78 -24.32
N LYS A 273 -6.09 -8.87 -24.52
CA LYS A 273 -4.78 -8.86 -25.18
C LYS A 273 -4.64 -10.08 -26.08
N ASN A 274 -4.20 -9.87 -27.33
CA ASN A 274 -4.01 -10.91 -28.33
C ASN A 274 -5.24 -11.83 -28.52
N GLY A 275 -6.45 -11.25 -28.54
CA GLY A 275 -7.70 -11.99 -28.74
C GLY A 275 -8.18 -12.81 -27.54
N LYS A 276 -7.51 -12.72 -26.39
CA LYS A 276 -7.92 -13.37 -25.13
C LYS A 276 -8.19 -12.34 -24.04
N THR A 277 -9.19 -12.63 -23.22
CA THR A 277 -9.56 -11.81 -22.06
C THR A 277 -8.94 -12.39 -20.79
N TYR A 278 -8.33 -11.52 -20.00
CA TYR A 278 -7.73 -11.83 -18.70
C TYR A 278 -8.37 -10.96 -17.63
N ARG A 279 -8.78 -11.55 -16.50
CA ARG A 279 -9.26 -10.80 -15.35
C ARG A 279 -8.07 -10.38 -14.50
N MET A 280 -7.86 -9.08 -14.32
CA MET A 280 -6.69 -8.53 -13.64
C MET A 280 -7.07 -7.44 -12.67
N ALA A 281 -6.30 -7.30 -11.60
CA ALA A 281 -6.56 -6.32 -10.56
C ALA A 281 -5.93 -4.95 -10.89
N ARG A 282 -6.58 -3.90 -10.40
CA ARG A 282 -6.11 -2.51 -10.41
C ARG A 282 -6.45 -1.84 -9.09
N TYR A 283 -5.72 -0.78 -8.75
CA TYR A 283 -6.14 0.12 -7.67
C TYR A 283 -7.23 1.03 -8.20
N VAL A 284 -8.34 1.14 -7.47
CA VAL A 284 -9.49 1.94 -7.88
C VAL A 284 -10.37 2.26 -6.68
N THR A 285 -10.83 3.50 -6.58
CA THR A 285 -11.71 3.96 -5.51
C THR A 285 -12.94 4.62 -6.10
N ASN A 286 -14.00 4.78 -5.31
CA ASN A 286 -15.17 5.54 -5.70
C ASN A 286 -15.52 6.59 -4.62
N SER A 287 -14.84 7.73 -4.67
CA SER A 287 -15.01 8.85 -3.73
C SER A 287 -14.66 10.18 -4.40
N ASN A 288 -15.68 10.91 -4.85
CA ASN A 288 -15.57 12.07 -5.76
C ASN A 288 -15.05 13.39 -5.13
N GLY A 289 -14.58 13.38 -3.88
CA GLY A 289 -13.99 14.55 -3.21
C GLY A 289 -12.48 14.43 -3.01
N PRO A 290 -11.77 15.49 -2.57
CA PRO A 290 -10.37 15.40 -2.13
C PRO A 290 -10.13 14.33 -1.05
N ARG A 291 -8.90 13.84 -0.90
CA ARG A 291 -8.50 13.05 0.28
C ARG A 291 -8.62 13.92 1.55
N PRO A 292 -9.31 13.50 2.62
CA PRO A 292 -9.43 14.32 3.82
C PRO A 292 -8.09 14.72 4.45
N GLU A 293 -7.08 13.84 4.40
CA GLU A 293 -5.75 14.08 4.97
C GLU A 293 -4.84 14.97 4.11
N SER A 294 -5.18 15.18 2.83
CA SER A 294 -4.47 16.05 1.87
C SER A 294 -5.46 16.95 1.12
N TYR A 295 -6.51 17.42 1.82
CA TYR A 295 -7.69 18.00 1.18
C TYR A 295 -7.35 19.26 0.39
N LYS A 296 -6.53 20.14 0.99
CA LYS A 296 -6.16 21.43 0.42
C LYS A 296 -5.26 21.25 -0.82
N GLU A 297 -4.36 20.28 -0.76
CA GLU A 297 -3.42 19.89 -1.81
C GLU A 297 -4.18 19.37 -3.03
N ASP A 298 -5.00 18.32 -2.83
CA ASP A 298 -5.85 17.71 -3.85
C ASP A 298 -6.81 18.74 -4.47
N TYR A 299 -7.49 19.53 -3.63
CA TYR A 299 -8.45 20.53 -4.10
C TYR A 299 -7.81 21.56 -5.01
N ARG A 300 -6.62 22.08 -4.64
CA ARG A 300 -5.87 23.07 -5.43
C ARG A 300 -5.37 22.49 -6.74
N LEU A 301 -4.89 21.24 -6.73
CA LEU A 301 -4.47 20.55 -7.95
C LEU A 301 -5.67 20.42 -8.92
N ALA A 302 -6.80 19.93 -8.42
CA ALA A 302 -8.01 19.75 -9.23
C ALA A 302 -8.63 21.06 -9.74
N GLN A 303 -8.36 22.22 -9.12
CA GLN A 303 -8.83 23.50 -9.66
C GLN A 303 -8.24 23.83 -11.04
N GLN A 304 -7.16 23.18 -11.44
CA GLN A 304 -6.56 23.33 -12.77
C GLN A 304 -7.38 22.64 -13.87
N LEU A 305 -8.34 21.79 -13.51
CA LEU A 305 -9.23 21.08 -14.42
C LEU A 305 -10.66 21.65 -14.42
N PRO A 306 -11.40 21.46 -15.52
CA PRO A 306 -12.86 21.65 -15.54
C PRO A 306 -13.55 20.84 -14.44
N GLU A 307 -14.64 21.38 -13.87
CA GLU A 307 -15.34 20.78 -12.72
C GLU A 307 -15.71 19.31 -12.93
N GLN A 308 -16.18 18.97 -14.14
CA GLN A 308 -16.60 17.62 -14.51
C GLN A 308 -15.46 16.58 -14.54
N GLU A 309 -14.19 17.00 -14.63
CA GLU A 309 -13.02 16.12 -14.68
C GLU A 309 -12.38 15.91 -13.29
N ARG A 310 -12.73 16.76 -12.31
CA ARG A 310 -12.10 16.75 -10.98
C ARG A 310 -12.38 15.47 -10.19
N GLY A 311 -13.59 14.94 -10.30
CA GLY A 311 -13.99 13.71 -9.62
C GLY A 311 -13.09 12.52 -9.98
N GLN A 312 -12.77 12.37 -11.26
CA GLN A 312 -11.89 11.29 -11.74
C GLN A 312 -10.47 11.47 -11.20
N LEU A 313 -9.93 12.70 -11.25
CA LEU A 313 -8.62 12.99 -10.68
C LEU A 313 -8.57 12.62 -9.18
N TYR A 314 -9.58 12.99 -8.39
CA TYR A 314 -9.62 12.63 -6.97
C TYR A 314 -9.64 11.11 -6.74
N ASN A 315 -10.37 10.36 -7.57
CA ASN A 315 -10.37 8.90 -7.52
C ASN A 315 -8.98 8.32 -7.85
N ASP A 316 -8.29 8.85 -8.86
CA ASP A 316 -6.96 8.37 -9.24
C ASP A 316 -5.88 8.72 -8.21
N LEU A 317 -5.98 9.87 -7.55
CA LEU A 317 -5.10 10.23 -6.43
C LEU A 317 -5.33 9.30 -5.22
N LYS A 318 -6.58 8.99 -4.89
CA LYS A 318 -6.91 8.01 -3.84
C LYS A 318 -6.47 6.59 -4.18
N ALA A 319 -6.63 6.19 -5.44
CA ALA A 319 -6.13 4.90 -5.92
C ALA A 319 -4.59 4.84 -5.89
N ALA A 320 -3.89 5.95 -6.16
CA ALA A 320 -2.44 6.01 -5.98
C ALA A 320 -2.05 5.88 -4.49
N ALA A 321 -2.80 6.47 -3.56
CA ALA A 321 -2.62 6.21 -2.13
C ALA A 321 -2.95 4.75 -1.73
N GLU A 322 -3.97 4.14 -2.35
CA GLU A 322 -4.26 2.70 -2.18
C GLU A 322 -3.11 1.81 -2.68
N SER A 323 -2.34 2.27 -3.66
CA SER A 323 -1.18 1.52 -4.14
C SER A 323 -0.01 1.51 -3.15
N GLY A 324 -0.02 2.42 -2.17
CA GLY A 324 1.12 2.74 -1.30
C GLY A 324 2.17 3.66 -1.94
N TRP A 325 1.99 4.07 -3.20
CA TRP A 325 2.92 4.91 -3.95
C TRP A 325 2.32 6.30 -4.26
N ASP A 326 1.96 7.05 -3.22
CA ASP A 326 1.45 8.42 -3.27
C ASP A 326 2.57 9.46 -3.01
N PHE A 327 3.19 10.07 -4.01
CA PHE A 327 2.98 9.84 -5.43
C PHE A 327 4.24 9.42 -6.17
N SER A 328 4.01 8.85 -7.35
CA SER A 328 4.99 8.53 -8.38
C SER A 328 4.37 8.80 -9.74
N TYR A 329 5.20 9.21 -10.70
CA TYR A 329 4.77 9.31 -12.09
C TYR A 329 4.51 7.94 -12.74
N ARG A 330 4.78 6.84 -12.02
CA ARG A 330 4.25 5.50 -12.31
C ARG A 330 2.78 5.52 -12.66
N TRP A 331 1.99 6.33 -11.95
CA TRP A 331 0.54 6.42 -12.07
C TRP A 331 0.03 7.44 -13.09
N CYS A 332 0.94 8.17 -13.74
CA CYS A 332 0.57 9.23 -14.66
C CYS A 332 0.62 8.75 -16.11
N ILE A 333 -0.43 8.98 -16.88
CA ILE A 333 -0.47 8.70 -18.33
C ILE A 333 -0.36 10.01 -19.09
N ARG A 334 0.70 10.16 -19.90
CA ARG A 334 0.87 11.34 -20.75
C ARG A 334 -0.21 11.39 -21.81
N THR A 335 -0.93 12.51 -21.86
CA THR A 335 -1.84 12.84 -22.96
C THR A 335 -1.11 13.52 -24.13
N ASP A 336 0.02 14.20 -23.86
CA ASP A 336 0.92 14.79 -24.86
C ASP A 336 2.36 14.26 -24.69
N ARG A 337 3.00 13.89 -25.80
CA ARG A 337 4.41 13.44 -25.85
C ARG A 337 5.41 14.55 -25.52
N ASN A 338 5.00 15.82 -25.58
CA ASN A 338 5.87 16.97 -25.30
C ASN A 338 5.59 17.63 -23.94
N GLY A 339 4.46 17.35 -23.29
CA GLY A 339 4.11 17.92 -21.98
C GLY A 339 4.85 17.27 -20.82
N ASN A 340 5.25 18.05 -19.82
CA ASN A 340 5.79 17.50 -18.57
C ASN A 340 4.72 16.64 -17.89
N LEU A 341 5.11 15.48 -17.38
CA LEU A 341 4.26 14.69 -16.50
C LEU A 341 3.97 15.51 -15.23
N SER A 342 2.74 15.42 -14.74
CA SER A 342 2.27 16.05 -13.51
C SER A 342 1.19 15.16 -12.89
N LEU A 343 0.94 15.30 -11.59
CA LEU A 343 -0.15 14.61 -10.91
C LEU A 343 -1.53 14.93 -11.48
N ILE A 344 -1.68 16.02 -12.24
CA ILE A 344 -2.90 16.30 -13.01
C ILE A 344 -3.20 15.23 -14.07
N ASN A 345 -2.19 14.43 -14.44
CA ASN A 345 -2.29 13.31 -15.37
C ASN A 345 -2.39 11.95 -14.66
N ALA A 346 -2.63 11.93 -13.34
CA ALA A 346 -2.89 10.71 -12.60
C ALA A 346 -4.07 9.96 -13.24
N SER A 347 -3.85 8.69 -13.53
CA SER A 347 -4.79 7.79 -14.20
C SER A 347 -4.54 6.38 -13.67
N THR A 348 -4.37 6.29 -12.34
CA THR A 348 -4.03 5.07 -11.61
C THR A 348 -4.99 3.92 -11.91
N SER A 349 -6.28 4.24 -12.02
CA SER A 349 -7.33 3.27 -12.31
C SER A 349 -7.26 2.71 -13.74
N ASP A 350 -6.52 3.31 -14.67
CA ASP A 350 -6.29 2.76 -16.01
C ASP A 350 -5.00 1.94 -16.12
N ILE A 351 -4.34 1.66 -14.99
CA ILE A 351 -3.09 0.93 -14.94
C ILE A 351 -3.31 -0.40 -14.22
N ILE A 352 -2.89 -1.50 -14.86
CA ILE A 352 -2.80 -2.83 -14.25
C ILE A 352 -1.40 -2.97 -13.63
N PRO A 353 -1.27 -2.94 -12.29
CA PRO A 353 0.04 -2.92 -11.64
C PRO A 353 0.63 -4.33 -11.52
N VAL A 354 1.93 -4.46 -11.77
CA VAL A 354 2.64 -5.75 -11.68
C VAL A 354 2.62 -6.30 -10.26
N ASP A 355 2.94 -5.46 -9.27
CA ASP A 355 2.99 -5.79 -7.85
C ASP A 355 1.65 -6.29 -7.31
N LEU A 356 0.56 -5.57 -7.56
CA LEU A 356 -0.77 -5.98 -7.10
C LEU A 356 -1.15 -7.37 -7.63
N ASN A 357 -0.97 -7.61 -8.94
CA ASN A 357 -1.34 -8.88 -9.55
C ASN A 357 -0.42 -10.02 -9.09
N ALA A 358 0.88 -9.75 -8.89
CA ALA A 358 1.82 -10.70 -8.33
C ALA A 358 1.45 -11.10 -6.89
N ILE A 359 1.07 -10.14 -6.04
CA ILE A 359 0.61 -10.36 -4.66
C ILE A 359 -0.67 -11.20 -4.65
N LEU A 360 -1.69 -10.83 -5.44
CA LEU A 360 -2.95 -11.57 -5.46
C LEU A 360 -2.79 -13.02 -5.97
N GLN A 361 -1.90 -13.24 -6.94
CA GLN A 361 -1.53 -14.60 -7.36
C GLN A 361 -0.89 -15.40 -6.21
N ARG A 362 0.00 -14.78 -5.42
CA ARG A 362 0.57 -15.39 -4.21
C ARG A 362 -0.48 -15.67 -3.15
N ASN A 363 -1.42 -14.75 -2.94
CA ASN A 363 -2.50 -14.93 -1.97
C ASN A 363 -3.37 -16.13 -2.33
N ALA A 364 -3.73 -16.32 -3.61
CA ALA A 364 -4.42 -17.52 -4.08
C ALA A 364 -3.62 -18.80 -3.77
N ARG A 365 -2.31 -18.83 -4.04
CA ARG A 365 -1.48 -20.01 -3.70
C ARG A 365 -1.41 -20.26 -2.20
N LEU A 366 -1.33 -19.22 -1.38
CA LEU A 366 -1.30 -19.33 0.07
C LEU A 366 -2.64 -19.83 0.63
N LEU A 367 -3.78 -19.37 0.09
CA LEU A 367 -5.09 -19.91 0.45
C LEU A 367 -5.23 -21.39 0.08
N ALA A 368 -4.76 -21.79 -1.10
CA ALA A 368 -4.71 -23.21 -1.48
C ALA A 368 -3.85 -24.02 -0.48
N ARG A 369 -2.68 -23.49 -0.10
CA ARG A 369 -1.81 -24.11 0.92
C ARG A 369 -2.51 -24.24 2.28
N PHE A 370 -3.17 -23.19 2.75
CA PHE A 370 -3.87 -23.18 4.03
C PHE A 370 -5.03 -24.18 4.06
N HIS A 371 -5.83 -24.24 2.99
CA HIS A 371 -6.87 -25.25 2.88
C HIS A 371 -6.31 -26.67 2.79
N GLY A 372 -5.12 -26.86 2.22
CA GLY A 372 -4.40 -28.13 2.26
C GLY A 372 -4.03 -28.55 3.70
N ILE A 373 -3.52 -27.61 4.51
CA ILE A 373 -3.22 -27.82 5.93
C ILE A 373 -4.49 -28.16 6.74
N LEU A 374 -5.62 -27.53 6.38
CA LEU A 374 -6.90 -27.71 7.05
C LEU A 374 -7.68 -28.95 6.55
N GLY A 375 -7.26 -29.57 5.45
CA GLY A 375 -7.90 -30.77 4.89
C GLY A 375 -9.14 -30.49 4.04
N ASN A 376 -9.19 -29.32 3.36
CA ASN A 376 -10.29 -28.93 2.47
C ASN A 376 -9.87 -29.01 0.97
N PRO A 377 -9.96 -30.20 0.34
CA PRO A 377 -9.49 -30.38 -1.03
C PRO A 377 -10.27 -29.55 -2.07
N GLU A 378 -11.56 -29.30 -1.87
CA GLU A 378 -12.35 -28.49 -2.78
C GLU A 378 -11.82 -27.06 -2.87
N LYS A 379 -11.56 -26.43 -1.71
CA LYS A 379 -10.97 -25.09 -1.65
C LYS A 379 -9.52 -25.07 -2.14
N VAL A 380 -8.75 -26.15 -1.94
CA VAL A 380 -7.41 -26.29 -2.57
C VAL A 380 -7.53 -26.16 -4.09
N TRP A 381 -8.43 -26.92 -4.73
CA TRP A 381 -8.65 -26.84 -6.18
C TRP A 381 -9.11 -25.46 -6.63
N ARG A 382 -10.07 -24.85 -5.93
CA ARG A 382 -10.58 -23.51 -6.23
C ARG A 382 -9.44 -22.48 -6.28
N TYR A 383 -8.65 -22.37 -5.21
CA TYR A 383 -7.61 -21.35 -5.14
C TYR A 383 -6.38 -21.69 -6.00
N ALA A 384 -6.07 -22.97 -6.21
CA ALA A 384 -5.06 -23.37 -7.18
C ALA A 384 -5.45 -22.96 -8.60
N LYS A 385 -6.72 -23.10 -8.98
CA LYS A 385 -7.22 -22.64 -10.29
C LYS A 385 -7.11 -21.12 -10.44
N ILE A 386 -7.51 -20.36 -9.43
CA ILE A 386 -7.36 -18.89 -9.44
C ILE A 386 -5.89 -18.49 -9.57
N ALA A 387 -4.98 -19.16 -8.84
CA ALA A 387 -3.56 -18.91 -8.94
C ALA A 387 -2.98 -19.19 -10.34
N VAL A 388 -3.46 -20.24 -11.02
CA VAL A 388 -3.07 -20.57 -12.40
C VAL A 388 -3.59 -19.53 -13.39
N ASP A 389 -4.83 -19.08 -13.24
CA ASP A 389 -5.43 -18.07 -14.11
C ASP A 389 -4.74 -16.72 -13.95
N ASN A 390 -4.46 -16.30 -12.72
CA ASN A 390 -3.73 -15.07 -12.43
C ASN A 390 -2.30 -15.14 -12.97
N GLN A 391 -1.62 -16.29 -12.85
CA GLN A 391 -0.29 -16.47 -13.46
C GLN A 391 -0.34 -16.35 -14.99
N ALA A 392 -1.33 -16.98 -15.63
CA ALA A 392 -1.51 -16.84 -17.07
C ALA A 392 -1.76 -15.38 -17.49
N ALA A 393 -2.50 -14.61 -16.69
CA ALA A 393 -2.70 -13.18 -16.92
C ALA A 393 -1.39 -12.39 -16.79
N ILE A 394 -0.59 -12.64 -15.74
CA ILE A 394 0.74 -12.02 -15.55
C ILE A 394 1.66 -12.32 -16.74
N ASP A 395 1.75 -13.59 -17.14
CA ASP A 395 2.62 -14.05 -18.22
C ASP A 395 2.23 -13.48 -19.60
N ASN A 396 0.95 -13.19 -19.84
CA ASN A 396 0.49 -12.73 -21.15
C ASN A 396 0.33 -11.20 -21.22
N VAL A 397 -0.08 -10.56 -20.13
CA VAL A 397 -0.37 -9.12 -20.10
C VAL A 397 0.81 -8.30 -19.64
N LEU A 398 1.50 -8.73 -18.58
CA LEU A 398 2.50 -7.91 -17.89
C LEU A 398 3.93 -8.25 -18.32
N TRP A 399 4.21 -9.49 -18.72
CA TRP A 399 5.53 -9.84 -19.26
C TRP A 399 5.79 -9.10 -20.59
N ASN A 400 6.95 -8.46 -20.67
CA ASN A 400 7.45 -7.83 -21.89
C ASN A 400 8.75 -8.53 -22.32
N GLU A 401 8.71 -9.20 -23.47
CA GLU A 401 9.83 -10.00 -23.96
C GLU A 401 11.04 -9.13 -24.37
N ASP A 402 10.79 -7.94 -24.94
CA ASP A 402 11.84 -7.03 -25.41
C ASP A 402 12.63 -6.43 -24.24
N GLU A 403 11.91 -6.05 -23.17
CA GLU A 403 12.54 -5.53 -21.95
C GLU A 403 13.06 -6.64 -21.03
N GLY A 404 12.59 -7.88 -21.20
CA GLY A 404 12.97 -9.02 -20.38
C GLY A 404 12.52 -8.89 -18.92
N ILE A 405 11.39 -8.22 -18.68
CA ILE A 405 10.83 -7.99 -17.35
C ILE A 405 9.31 -7.86 -17.41
N TRP A 406 8.63 -7.93 -16.26
CA TRP A 406 7.23 -7.56 -16.15
C TRP A 406 7.09 -6.04 -16.02
N LEU A 407 6.10 -5.47 -16.70
CA LEU A 407 5.81 -4.05 -16.73
C LEU A 407 4.32 -3.82 -16.49
N ASP A 408 3.99 -2.71 -15.85
CA ASP A 408 2.59 -2.30 -15.70
C ASP A 408 1.95 -2.14 -17.10
N TYR A 409 0.65 -2.38 -17.19
CA TYR A 409 -0.10 -2.29 -18.44
C TYR A 409 -1.10 -1.14 -18.39
N ASP A 410 -1.01 -0.25 -19.38
CA ASP A 410 -1.94 0.86 -19.60
C ASP A 410 -3.14 0.34 -20.41
N THR A 411 -4.32 0.27 -19.78
CA THR A 411 -5.53 -0.28 -20.41
C THR A 411 -6.14 0.67 -21.42
N GLY A 412 -5.97 1.98 -21.25
CA GLY A 412 -6.48 3.00 -22.16
C GLY A 412 -5.75 2.98 -23.50
N ASN A 413 -4.40 3.00 -23.45
CA ASN A 413 -3.54 2.97 -24.64
C ASN A 413 -3.15 1.56 -25.09
N LYS A 414 -3.58 0.53 -24.35
CA LYS A 414 -3.35 -0.90 -24.64
C LYS A 414 -1.87 -1.27 -24.82
N ARG A 415 -0.99 -0.74 -23.96
CA ARG A 415 0.48 -0.92 -24.07
C ARG A 415 1.16 -1.16 -22.72
N SER A 416 2.32 -1.81 -22.77
CA SER A 416 3.23 -1.86 -21.61
C SER A 416 3.80 -0.49 -21.28
N ARG A 417 4.06 -0.24 -20.00
CA ARG A 417 4.69 0.98 -19.49
C ARG A 417 6.17 0.73 -19.22
N ASN A 418 7.03 1.09 -20.16
CA ASN A 418 8.46 0.74 -20.17
C ASN A 418 9.35 1.58 -19.24
N SER A 419 8.82 2.09 -18.13
CA SER A 419 9.61 2.81 -17.13
C SER A 419 10.17 1.84 -16.09
N PHE A 420 11.36 2.15 -15.58
CA PHE A 420 11.99 1.37 -14.53
C PHE A 420 11.33 1.62 -13.18
N TYR A 421 10.89 0.53 -12.54
CA TYR A 421 10.47 0.46 -11.15
C TYR A 421 10.92 -0.88 -10.56
N PRO A 422 11.46 -0.94 -9.32
CA PRO A 422 11.80 -2.23 -8.69
C PRO A 422 10.61 -3.19 -8.54
N SER A 423 9.37 -2.67 -8.49
CA SER A 423 8.13 -3.47 -8.47
C SER A 423 7.95 -4.33 -9.73
N ASN A 424 8.65 -4.05 -10.84
CA ASN A 424 8.72 -4.91 -12.02
C ASN A 424 9.27 -6.31 -11.71
N LEU A 425 10.05 -6.47 -10.63
CA LEU A 425 10.57 -7.74 -10.15
C LEU A 425 9.65 -8.45 -9.14
N SER A 426 8.51 -7.84 -8.78
CA SER A 426 7.58 -8.44 -7.82
C SER A 426 7.10 -9.85 -8.19
N PRO A 427 6.98 -10.28 -9.47
CA PRO A 427 6.66 -11.66 -9.79
C PRO A 427 7.78 -12.62 -9.37
N LEU A 428 9.06 -12.22 -9.43
CA LEU A 428 10.16 -13.03 -8.88
C LEU A 428 10.05 -13.12 -7.35
N TYR A 429 9.80 -11.99 -6.68
CA TYR A 429 9.62 -11.91 -5.23
C TYR A 429 8.52 -12.83 -4.74
N THR A 430 7.36 -12.79 -5.39
CA THR A 430 6.23 -13.61 -5.02
C THR A 430 6.34 -15.04 -5.57
N MET A 431 7.22 -15.30 -6.54
CA MET A 431 7.25 -16.53 -7.37
C MET A 431 5.95 -16.72 -8.19
N SER A 432 5.40 -15.62 -8.71
CA SER A 432 4.19 -15.57 -9.54
C SER A 432 4.51 -15.64 -11.05
N TYR A 433 5.42 -16.54 -11.44
CA TYR A 433 5.87 -16.74 -12.82
C TYR A 433 6.04 -18.24 -13.13
N ASN A 434 6.14 -18.61 -14.41
CA ASN A 434 6.42 -19.98 -14.80
C ASN A 434 7.80 -20.45 -14.27
N ARG A 435 7.79 -21.26 -13.21
CA ARG A 435 9.01 -21.71 -12.51
C ARG A 435 9.96 -22.54 -13.38
N ASN A 436 9.48 -23.17 -14.45
CA ASN A 436 10.33 -23.88 -15.40
C ASN A 436 11.25 -22.94 -16.19
N LYS A 437 10.95 -21.63 -16.20
CA LYS A 437 11.74 -20.57 -16.83
C LYS A 437 12.52 -19.72 -15.81
N SER A 438 12.69 -20.18 -14.57
CA SER A 438 13.34 -19.41 -13.50
C SER A 438 14.71 -18.87 -13.91
N THR A 439 15.54 -19.71 -14.54
CA THR A 439 16.87 -19.29 -15.03
C THR A 439 16.78 -18.21 -16.10
N ASP A 440 15.90 -18.36 -17.09
CA ASP A 440 15.72 -17.36 -18.15
C ASP A 440 15.27 -16.02 -17.57
N TYR A 441 14.24 -16.02 -16.73
CA TYR A 441 13.72 -14.81 -16.10
C TYR A 441 14.75 -14.13 -15.19
N ALA A 442 15.52 -14.91 -14.42
CA ALA A 442 16.57 -14.36 -13.56
C ALA A 442 17.66 -13.66 -14.38
N LEU A 443 18.16 -14.29 -15.45
CA LEU A 443 19.20 -13.73 -16.30
C LEU A 443 18.72 -12.50 -17.09
N LYS A 444 17.46 -12.51 -17.56
CA LYS A 444 16.83 -11.35 -18.19
C LYS A 444 16.65 -10.20 -17.19
N ALA A 445 16.21 -10.48 -15.96
CA ALA A 445 16.09 -9.49 -14.91
C ALA A 445 17.43 -8.86 -14.54
N ILE A 446 18.52 -9.65 -14.42
CA ILE A 446 19.88 -9.10 -14.23
C ILE A 446 20.26 -8.18 -15.39
N SER A 447 19.99 -8.58 -16.62
CA SER A 447 20.28 -7.76 -17.80
C SER A 447 19.49 -6.45 -17.81
N TYR A 448 18.20 -6.50 -17.44
CA TYR A 448 17.33 -5.34 -17.27
C TYR A 448 17.86 -4.38 -16.20
N LEU A 449 18.25 -4.89 -15.03
CA LEU A 449 18.83 -4.11 -13.94
C LEU A 449 20.12 -3.40 -14.38
N LYS A 450 21.02 -4.12 -15.06
CA LYS A 450 22.27 -3.55 -15.60
C LYS A 450 22.02 -2.46 -16.63
N ARG A 451 21.07 -2.64 -17.55
CA ARG A 451 20.69 -1.62 -18.54
C ARG A 451 20.16 -0.34 -17.90
N ASN A 452 19.45 -0.47 -16.78
CA ASN A 452 18.95 0.67 -15.99
C ASN A 452 19.97 1.21 -14.98
N GLN A 453 21.22 0.74 -15.02
CA GLN A 453 22.35 1.24 -14.24
C GLN A 453 22.09 1.24 -12.71
N VAL A 454 21.35 0.24 -12.21
CA VAL A 454 21.03 0.17 -10.77
C VAL A 454 22.28 0.05 -9.89
N ASP A 455 23.40 -0.40 -10.47
CA ASP A 455 24.68 -0.54 -9.78
C ASP A 455 25.36 0.80 -9.42
N LEU A 456 24.87 1.92 -9.94
CA LEU A 456 25.39 3.26 -9.64
C LEU A 456 24.79 3.90 -8.39
N TYR A 457 23.78 3.26 -7.77
CA TYR A 457 23.07 3.81 -6.63
C TYR A 457 23.52 3.14 -5.32
N PHE A 458 24.45 3.79 -4.64
CA PHE A 458 25.10 3.22 -3.46
C PHE A 458 24.26 3.31 -2.18
N GLY A 459 23.31 4.25 -2.11
CA GLY A 459 22.40 4.42 -0.98
C GLY A 459 21.19 3.48 -1.00
N GLY A 460 20.97 2.76 -2.10
CA GLY A 460 19.85 1.84 -2.33
C GLY A 460 19.36 1.94 -3.78
N THR A 461 18.61 0.95 -4.25
CA THR A 461 18.01 1.05 -5.60
C THR A 461 16.86 2.05 -5.57
N PRO A 462 16.84 3.07 -6.45
CA PRO A 462 15.81 4.09 -6.40
C PRO A 462 14.45 3.54 -6.85
N ALA A 463 13.36 4.18 -6.41
CA ALA A 463 12.00 3.82 -6.78
C ALA A 463 11.77 3.94 -8.29
N SER A 464 12.39 4.93 -8.94
CA SER A 464 12.47 5.06 -10.39
C SER A 464 13.83 5.66 -10.78
N VAL A 465 14.10 5.81 -12.08
CA VAL A 465 15.31 6.52 -12.58
C VAL A 465 15.01 7.93 -13.07
N ASN A 466 13.77 8.40 -12.91
CA ASN A 466 13.33 9.71 -13.38
C ASN A 466 13.13 10.65 -12.19
N TYR A 467 13.80 11.80 -12.21
CA TYR A 467 13.57 12.84 -11.20
C TYR A 467 12.26 13.58 -11.50
N THR A 468 11.28 13.44 -10.62
CA THR A 468 9.95 14.05 -10.79
C THR A 468 9.60 15.05 -9.69
N GLY A 469 10.35 15.03 -8.58
CA GLY A 469 10.02 15.75 -7.35
C GLY A 469 9.06 14.98 -6.42
N GLU A 470 8.47 13.89 -6.90
CA GLU A 470 7.59 13.03 -6.11
C GLU A 470 8.38 12.05 -5.24
N GLN A 471 7.80 11.65 -4.11
CA GLN A 471 8.52 10.86 -3.12
C GLN A 471 8.78 9.41 -3.56
N TRP A 472 7.92 8.81 -4.39
CA TRP A 472 8.09 7.46 -4.92
C TRP A 472 8.78 7.45 -6.31
N ASP A 473 9.70 8.39 -6.51
CA ASP A 473 10.54 8.51 -7.70
C ASP A 473 12.00 8.82 -7.31
N PHE A 474 12.89 8.89 -8.31
CA PHE A 474 14.30 9.26 -8.10
C PHE A 474 14.40 10.64 -7.41
N PRO A 475 15.28 10.81 -6.39
CA PRO A 475 16.36 9.93 -5.98
C PRO A 475 16.02 9.02 -4.79
N ASN A 476 14.75 8.82 -4.45
CA ASN A 476 14.40 8.10 -3.23
C ASN A 476 14.48 6.58 -3.42
N ALA A 477 15.10 5.90 -2.46
CA ALA A 477 15.09 4.46 -2.30
C ALA A 477 14.19 4.07 -1.11
N TRP A 478 13.19 3.23 -1.39
CA TRP A 478 12.20 2.81 -0.39
C TRP A 478 12.48 1.39 0.08
N PRO A 479 12.39 1.10 1.39
CA PRO A 479 12.69 -0.23 1.93
C PRO A 479 11.87 -1.36 1.26
N PRO A 480 10.52 -1.27 1.12
CA PRO A 480 9.72 -2.30 0.43
C PRO A 480 10.25 -2.73 -0.94
N LEU A 481 10.77 -1.76 -1.70
CA LEU A 481 11.27 -1.96 -3.06
C LEU A 481 12.62 -2.67 -3.06
N GLN A 482 13.44 -2.44 -2.05
CA GLN A 482 14.66 -3.20 -1.84
C GLN A 482 14.32 -4.67 -1.55
N SER A 483 13.31 -4.91 -0.70
CA SER A 483 12.85 -6.26 -0.38
C SER A 483 12.36 -6.98 -1.65
N PHE A 484 11.50 -6.37 -2.47
CA PHE A 484 11.04 -6.96 -3.74
C PHE A 484 12.21 -7.33 -4.67
N LEU A 485 13.18 -6.43 -4.82
CA LEU A 485 14.35 -6.64 -5.67
C LEU A 485 15.25 -7.77 -5.15
N VAL A 486 15.71 -7.66 -3.90
CA VAL A 486 16.68 -8.59 -3.30
C VAL A 486 16.08 -9.99 -3.14
N GLN A 487 14.90 -10.09 -2.51
CA GLN A 487 14.25 -11.39 -2.32
C GLN A 487 13.79 -11.98 -3.65
N GLY A 488 13.36 -11.15 -4.62
CA GLY A 488 13.00 -11.64 -5.94
C GLY A 488 14.16 -12.33 -6.65
N LEU A 489 15.32 -11.67 -6.69
CA LEU A 489 16.54 -12.25 -7.24
C LEU A 489 16.99 -13.49 -6.45
N TYR A 490 17.00 -13.43 -5.12
CA TYR A 490 17.43 -14.53 -4.27
C TYR A 490 16.55 -15.79 -4.44
N ARG A 491 15.23 -15.62 -4.49
CA ARG A 491 14.26 -16.74 -4.58
C ARG A 491 14.30 -17.48 -5.92
N THR A 492 14.96 -16.93 -6.95
CA THR A 492 15.14 -17.62 -8.22
C THR A 492 16.01 -18.87 -8.10
N GLY A 493 16.90 -18.93 -7.09
CA GLY A 493 17.89 -20.00 -6.91
C GLY A 493 19.02 -19.98 -7.94
N VAL A 494 19.08 -18.95 -8.78
CA VAL A 494 20.10 -18.79 -9.83
C VAL A 494 21.29 -18.06 -9.22
N LYS A 495 22.48 -18.67 -9.28
CA LYS A 495 23.67 -18.20 -8.59
C LYS A 495 24.01 -16.74 -8.89
N GLU A 496 23.94 -16.34 -10.16
CA GLU A 496 24.21 -14.99 -10.62
C GLU A 496 23.22 -13.97 -10.03
N ALA A 497 21.94 -14.35 -9.93
CA ALA A 497 20.90 -13.50 -9.34
C ALA A 497 21.07 -13.40 -7.82
N MET A 498 21.38 -14.52 -7.15
CA MET A 498 21.66 -14.55 -5.71
C MET A 498 22.88 -13.69 -5.34
N ASN A 499 23.95 -13.73 -6.14
CA ASN A 499 25.12 -12.88 -5.93
C ASN A 499 24.80 -11.38 -6.08
N LEU A 500 23.97 -11.03 -7.07
CA LEU A 500 23.49 -9.66 -7.23
C LEU A 500 22.58 -9.26 -6.05
N ALA A 501 21.71 -10.15 -5.60
CA ALA A 501 20.86 -9.93 -4.43
C ALA A 501 21.69 -9.62 -3.18
N GLU A 502 22.75 -10.39 -2.91
CA GLU A 502 23.68 -10.16 -1.80
C GLU A 502 24.39 -8.79 -1.93
N THR A 503 24.82 -8.43 -3.14
CA THR A 503 25.46 -7.14 -3.41
C THR A 503 24.50 -5.98 -3.09
N LEU A 504 23.26 -6.06 -3.56
CA LEU A 504 22.24 -5.04 -3.33
C LEU A 504 21.81 -4.97 -1.86
N ALA A 505 21.67 -6.12 -1.20
CA ALA A 505 21.39 -6.18 0.24
C ALA A 505 22.53 -5.57 1.07
N SER A 506 23.79 -5.85 0.71
CA SER A 506 24.96 -5.28 1.37
C SER A 506 25.00 -3.75 1.26
N ARG A 507 24.74 -3.19 0.06
CA ARG A 507 24.64 -1.74 -0.14
C ARG A 507 23.55 -1.13 0.75
N TRP A 508 22.36 -1.73 0.75
CA TRP A 508 21.24 -1.25 1.56
C TRP A 508 21.53 -1.27 3.06
N LEU A 509 22.03 -2.41 3.57
CA LEU A 509 22.40 -2.57 4.98
C LEU A 509 23.45 -1.53 5.40
N ARG A 510 24.46 -1.28 4.56
CA ARG A 510 25.49 -0.26 4.83
C ARG A 510 24.92 1.15 4.83
N SER A 511 24.13 1.51 3.82
CA SER A 511 23.47 2.81 3.78
C SER A 511 22.65 3.06 5.04
N ASN A 512 21.82 2.10 5.44
CA ASN A 512 21.03 2.21 6.66
C ASN A 512 21.90 2.28 7.93
N TYR A 513 22.98 1.49 8.01
CA TYR A 513 23.90 1.51 9.14
C TYR A 513 24.62 2.86 9.26
N ILE A 514 25.12 3.43 8.16
CA ILE A 514 25.77 4.75 8.13
C ILE A 514 24.79 5.81 8.66
N GLY A 515 23.56 5.85 8.14
CA GLY A 515 22.55 6.80 8.60
C GLY A 515 22.20 6.62 10.06
N TYR A 516 22.12 5.38 10.54
CA TYR A 516 21.87 5.11 11.95
C TYR A 516 23.02 5.53 12.86
N ASP A 517 24.27 5.26 12.46
CA ASP A 517 25.46 5.61 13.24
C ASP A 517 25.64 7.14 13.33
N GLU A 518 25.39 7.86 12.23
CA GLU A 518 25.51 9.32 12.17
C GLU A 518 24.37 10.03 12.89
N TYR A 519 23.12 9.58 12.71
CA TYR A 519 21.94 10.33 13.17
C TYR A 519 21.22 9.70 14.37
N GLY A 520 21.58 8.47 14.77
CA GLY A 520 20.93 7.73 15.85
C GLY A 520 19.50 7.25 15.53
N LYS A 521 19.09 7.29 14.26
CA LYS A 521 17.73 7.04 13.80
C LYS A 521 17.68 6.33 12.46
N MET A 522 16.55 5.70 12.20
CA MET A 522 16.22 5.08 10.92
C MET A 522 15.21 5.95 10.18
N PHE A 523 15.33 6.03 8.85
CA PHE A 523 14.44 6.85 8.03
C PHE A 523 13.35 6.02 7.37
N GLU A 524 12.25 6.68 7.04
CA GLU A 524 11.17 6.14 6.18
C GLU A 524 11.71 5.69 4.80
N LYS A 525 12.55 6.54 4.21
CA LYS A 525 13.15 6.39 2.87
C LYS A 525 14.54 7.01 2.86
N TYR A 526 15.39 6.54 1.98
CA TYR A 526 16.80 6.94 1.88
C TYR A 526 17.11 7.57 0.53
N ASN A 527 18.18 8.36 0.46
CA ASN A 527 18.73 8.84 -0.80
C ASN A 527 19.45 7.68 -1.51
N ALA A 528 19.10 7.39 -2.77
CA ALA A 528 19.71 6.33 -3.56
C ALA A 528 21.16 6.63 -3.95
N ILE A 529 21.55 7.90 -4.04
CA ILE A 529 22.89 8.34 -4.43
C ILE A 529 23.81 8.34 -3.21
N HIS A 530 23.38 8.95 -2.11
CA HIS A 530 24.20 9.22 -0.93
C HIS A 530 23.86 8.25 0.22
N PRO A 531 24.72 7.26 0.52
CA PRO A 531 24.48 6.31 1.60
C PRO A 531 24.33 7.01 2.95
N GLY A 532 23.36 6.58 3.75
CA GLY A 532 23.11 7.14 5.09
C GLY A 532 22.19 8.35 5.13
N GLU A 533 22.01 9.07 4.02
CA GLU A 533 21.11 10.21 3.96
C GLU A 533 19.65 9.77 3.84
N GLY A 534 18.76 10.47 4.54
CA GLY A 534 17.32 10.36 4.34
C GLY A 534 16.90 10.89 2.96
N GLY A 535 15.84 10.32 2.39
CA GLY A 535 15.24 10.84 1.16
C GLY A 535 14.41 12.10 1.37
N GLY A 536 13.72 12.55 0.32
CA GLY A 536 12.87 13.76 0.35
C GLY A 536 11.71 13.70 -0.66
N GLY A 537 11.20 14.86 -1.07
CA GLY A 537 10.12 14.98 -2.07
C GLY A 537 8.73 14.61 -1.55
N GLY A 538 7.71 14.81 -2.39
CA GLY A 538 6.31 14.58 -2.07
C GLY A 538 5.66 15.64 -1.17
N GLU A 539 4.55 15.29 -0.53
CA GLU A 539 3.66 16.23 0.18
C GLU A 539 4.11 16.56 1.62
N TYR A 540 5.09 15.84 2.17
CA TYR A 540 5.53 16.01 3.58
C TYR A 540 7.03 15.71 3.78
N ASN A 541 7.58 16.21 4.90
CA ASN A 541 8.99 16.01 5.28
C ASN A 541 9.30 14.54 5.59
N VAL A 542 10.55 14.10 5.42
CA VAL A 542 10.98 12.73 5.75
C VAL A 542 10.65 12.36 7.20
N GLN A 543 10.16 11.13 7.42
CA GLN A 543 9.77 10.62 8.73
C GLN A 543 10.86 9.74 9.35
N GLU A 544 10.85 9.63 10.68
CA GLU A 544 11.86 8.95 11.49
C GLU A 544 11.23 7.78 12.26
N GLY A 545 11.96 6.67 12.42
CA GLY A 545 11.50 5.48 13.14
C GLY A 545 12.22 4.21 12.70
N PHE A 546 12.09 3.72 11.47
CA PHE A 546 10.80 3.57 10.79
C PHE A 546 10.54 2.07 10.63
N GLY A 547 9.33 1.61 10.99
CA GLY A 547 9.01 0.21 11.23
C GLY A 547 9.39 -0.75 10.09
N TRP A 548 9.04 -0.45 8.85
CA TRP A 548 9.39 -1.31 7.71
C TRP A 548 10.89 -1.40 7.43
N THR A 549 11.66 -0.36 7.75
CA THR A 549 13.09 -0.24 7.46
C THR A 549 13.80 -1.16 8.43
N ASN A 550 13.41 -1.09 9.69
CA ASN A 550 13.86 -1.99 10.75
C ASN A 550 13.55 -3.45 10.37
N GLY A 551 12.31 -3.71 9.93
CA GLY A 551 11.88 -5.05 9.49
C GLY A 551 12.72 -5.63 8.36
N ILE A 552 13.03 -4.81 7.34
CA ILE A 552 13.81 -5.22 6.17
C ILE A 552 15.30 -5.37 6.49
N VAL A 553 15.85 -4.59 7.42
CA VAL A 553 17.20 -4.82 7.92
C VAL A 553 17.29 -6.22 8.56
N PHE A 554 16.32 -6.60 9.40
CA PHE A 554 16.29 -7.97 9.95
C PHE A 554 16.11 -9.03 8.85
N GLU A 555 15.27 -8.78 7.84
CA GLU A 555 15.09 -9.66 6.69
C GLU A 555 16.43 -9.93 5.99
N PHE A 556 17.20 -8.88 5.68
CA PHE A 556 18.47 -9.00 4.96
C PHE A 556 19.59 -9.58 5.83
N LEU A 557 19.67 -9.21 7.10
CA LEU A 557 20.64 -9.80 8.03
C LEU A 557 20.38 -11.29 8.26
N ARG A 558 19.11 -11.73 8.22
CA ARG A 558 18.76 -13.14 8.27
C ARG A 558 19.12 -13.89 6.99
N LEU A 559 18.97 -13.22 5.84
CA LEU A 559 19.19 -13.80 4.51
C LEU A 559 20.68 -13.89 4.17
N PHE A 560 21.46 -12.89 4.55
CA PHE A 560 22.90 -12.77 4.28
C PHE A 560 23.68 -12.49 5.58
N PRO A 561 23.77 -13.48 6.50
CA PRO A 561 24.41 -13.29 7.81
C PRO A 561 25.92 -12.97 7.73
N GLU A 562 26.54 -13.21 6.59
CA GLU A 562 27.98 -13.11 6.37
C GLU A 562 28.42 -11.68 5.99
N VAL A 563 27.47 -10.84 5.55
CA VAL A 563 27.72 -9.47 5.07
C VAL A 563 28.39 -8.64 6.15
N LYS A 564 29.42 -7.88 5.74
CA LYS A 564 30.22 -7.03 6.62
C LYS A 564 29.76 -5.58 6.59
N SER A 565 29.81 -4.93 7.76
CA SER A 565 29.56 -3.49 7.89
C SER A 565 30.62 -2.65 7.16
N SER A 566 31.82 -3.19 7.01
CA SER A 566 32.94 -2.61 6.26
C SER A 566 33.52 -3.62 5.26
N ASP A 567 33.84 -3.22 4.04
CA ASP A 567 34.70 -3.98 3.11
C ASP A 567 35.81 -3.11 2.51
N LYS A 568 36.88 -3.75 2.01
CA LYS A 568 38.08 -3.17 1.36
C LYS A 568 37.82 -2.17 0.22
N TYR A 569 36.57 -2.03 -0.23
CA TYR A 569 36.13 -1.06 -1.25
C TYR A 569 35.74 0.30 -0.65
N GLY A 570 36.21 0.64 0.54
CA GLY A 570 36.06 1.97 1.17
C GLY A 570 36.55 3.17 0.34
N ASN A 571 36.98 2.97 -0.91
CA ASN A 571 37.28 4.01 -1.89
C ASN A 571 36.13 4.30 -2.88
N ASP A 572 35.09 3.46 -2.96
CA ASP A 572 33.97 3.68 -3.90
C ASP A 572 32.81 4.46 -3.27
N ILE A 573 32.88 4.76 -1.96
CA ILE A 573 31.89 5.60 -1.23
C ILE A 573 32.28 7.09 -1.29
N ILE A 574 33.45 7.44 -1.88
CA ILE A 574 33.94 8.82 -1.99
C ILE A 574 34.22 9.22 -3.46
N ARG A 575 33.37 8.81 -4.42
CA ARG A 575 33.46 9.32 -5.80
C ARG A 575 32.14 9.86 -6.31
#